data_AF-A0A7J9KQ83-F1
#
_entry.id   AF-A0A7J9KQ83-F1
#
_cell.length_a   1.000
_cell.length_b   1.000
_cell.length_c   1.000
_cell.angle_alpha   90.00
_cell.angle_beta   90.00
_cell.angle_gamma   90.00
#
_symmetry.space_group_name_H-M   'P 1'
#
loop_
_entity.id
_entity.type
_entity.pdbx_description
1 polymer ?
#
loop_
_entity_poly.entity_id
_entity_poly.type
_entity_poly.pdbx_seq_one_letter_code
_entity_poly.pdbx_strand_id
1 'polypeptide(L)'
;MGRISLTHVFILALLFTGLFTYIPSFHIFISMIAKVEAQKRCTEVLNPSSCLLAECRQECFQKYPSGVGQCVQNGGTPLQPTYECLCVYNCAL
;
A
#
# COMPACT_ATOMS: atom_id res chain seq x y z
N MET A 1 35.70 -35.06 44.13
CA MET A 1 35.98 -34.74 42.71
C MET A 1 35.03 -35.57 41.85
N GLY A 2 33.96 -34.98 41.33
CA GLY A 2 32.96 -35.72 40.56
C GLY A 2 33.52 -36.15 39.20
N ARG A 3 33.54 -37.46 38.91
CA ARG A 3 33.89 -37.99 37.59
C ARG A 3 32.67 -37.88 36.69
N ILE A 4 32.62 -36.84 35.87
CA ILE A 4 31.58 -36.72 34.84
C ILE A 4 31.86 -37.81 33.80
N SER A 5 30.96 -38.77 33.67
CA SER A 5 31.10 -39.87 32.72
C SER A 5 30.92 -39.33 31.29
N LEU A 6 31.68 -39.88 30.34
CA LEU A 6 31.62 -39.52 28.92
C LEU A 6 30.19 -39.55 28.35
N THR A 7 29.36 -40.47 28.85
CA THR A 7 27.94 -40.56 28.48
C THR A 7 27.14 -39.31 28.85
N HIS A 8 27.44 -38.68 29.99
CA HIS A 8 26.77 -37.45 30.40
C HIS A 8 27.17 -36.26 29.51
N VAL A 9 28.44 -36.20 29.08
CA VAL A 9 28.91 -35.17 28.15
C VAL A 9 28.24 -35.33 26.78
N PHE A 10 28.10 -36.56 26.29
CA PHE A 10 27.41 -36.86 25.03
C PHE A 10 25.92 -36.48 25.07
N ILE A 11 25.20 -36.80 26.15
CA ILE A 11 23.78 -36.46 26.29
C ILE A 11 23.59 -34.94 26.33
N LEU A 12 24.43 -34.22 27.08
CA LEU A 12 24.37 -32.76 27.14
C LEU A 12 24.68 -32.12 25.79
N ALA A 13 25.64 -32.65 25.03
CA ALA A 13 25.96 -32.18 23.69
C ALA A 13 24.80 -32.39 22.70
N LEU A 14 24.11 -33.53 22.73
CA LEU A 14 22.95 -33.81 21.88
C LEU A 14 21.74 -32.90 22.19
N LEU A 15 21.53 -32.55 23.47
CA LEU A 15 20.49 -31.60 23.87
C LEU A 15 20.83 -30.18 23.44
N PHE A 16 22.10 -29.77 23.59
CA PHE A 16 22.56 -28.45 23.15
C PHE A 16 22.50 -28.28 21.64
N THR A 17 22.95 -29.28 20.86
CA THR A 17 22.87 -29.23 19.40
C THR A 17 21.43 -29.30 18.92
N GLY A 18 20.57 -30.15 19.50
CA GLY A 18 19.15 -30.21 19.16
C GLY A 18 18.40 -28.89 19.40
N LEU A 19 18.69 -28.21 20.51
CA LEU A 19 18.08 -26.91 20.83
C LEU A 19 18.63 -25.77 19.97
N PHE A 20 19.95 -25.76 19.68
CA PHE A 20 20.58 -24.72 18.86
C PHE A 20 20.37 -24.90 17.36
N THR A 21 20.01 -26.09 16.86
CA THR A 21 19.76 -26.31 15.42
C THR A 21 18.33 -25.90 15.02
N TYR A 22 17.40 -25.79 15.98
CA TYR A 22 16.01 -25.38 15.74
C TYR A 22 15.76 -23.87 15.86
N ILE A 23 16.74 -23.09 16.35
CA ILE A 23 16.59 -21.64 16.62
C ILE A 23 17.16 -20.70 15.54
N PRO A 24 18.10 -21.06 14.64
CA PRO A 24 18.56 -20.11 13.62
C PRO A 24 17.65 -20.07 12.39
N SER A 25 16.54 -20.81 12.39
CA SER A 25 15.45 -20.67 11.42
C SER A 25 14.64 -19.39 11.61
N PHE A 26 14.87 -18.64 12.70
CA PHE A 26 14.46 -17.24 12.81
C PHE A 26 15.41 -16.36 11.98
N HIS A 27 15.50 -16.75 10.72
CA HIS A 27 16.20 -16.09 9.65
C HIS A 27 15.60 -14.70 9.54
N ILE A 28 16.37 -13.72 10.00
CA ILE A 28 16.31 -12.29 9.69
C ILE A 28 15.41 -12.02 8.47
N PHE A 29 14.12 -11.80 8.72
CA PHE A 29 13.20 -11.20 7.76
C PHE A 29 13.40 -9.70 7.87
N ILE A 30 14.52 -9.19 7.34
CA ILE A 30 14.63 -7.75 7.08
C ILE A 30 13.62 -7.46 5.98
N SER A 31 12.47 -6.95 6.41
CA SER A 31 11.46 -6.36 5.54
C SER A 31 12.11 -5.24 4.73
N MET A 32 12.43 -5.52 3.47
CA MET A 32 12.64 -4.48 2.49
C MET A 32 11.32 -3.74 2.34
N ILE A 33 11.14 -2.66 3.09
CA ILE A 33 10.07 -1.72 2.84
C ILE A 33 10.46 -1.02 1.54
N ALA A 34 10.04 -1.59 0.41
CA ALA A 34 10.10 -0.91 -0.86
C ALA A 34 9.37 0.42 -0.65
N LYS A 35 10.11 1.52 -0.75
CA LYS A 35 9.55 2.86 -0.72
C LYS A 35 8.70 2.97 -1.98
N VAL A 36 7.41 2.67 -1.87
CA VAL A 36 6.44 2.92 -2.94
C VAL A 36 6.44 4.42 -3.11
N GLU A 37 7.04 4.91 -4.19
CA GLU A 37 6.78 6.27 -4.67
C GLU A 37 5.29 6.31 -5.04
N ALA A 38 4.46 6.66 -4.06
CA ALA A 38 3.08 6.97 -4.32
C ALA A 38 3.08 8.15 -5.29
N GLN A 39 2.60 7.91 -6.52
CA GLN A 39 2.48 8.97 -7.51
C GLN A 39 1.63 10.09 -6.91
N LYS A 40 2.20 11.30 -6.82
CA LYS A 40 1.51 12.46 -6.26
C LYS A 40 0.29 12.76 -7.15
N ARG A 41 -0.91 12.59 -6.60
CA ARG A 41 -2.17 12.88 -7.30
C ARG A 41 -2.59 14.32 -7.03
N CYS A 42 -2.96 15.00 -8.10
CA CYS A 42 -3.54 16.33 -8.11
C CYS A 42 -5.01 16.25 -8.54
N THR A 43 -5.80 17.23 -8.16
CA THR A 43 -7.23 17.28 -8.44
C THR A 43 -7.64 18.66 -8.93
N GLU A 44 -8.48 18.72 -9.95
CA GLU A 44 -9.06 19.96 -10.46
C GLU A 44 -10.56 19.75 -10.75
N VAL A 45 -11.40 20.71 -10.38
CA VAL A 45 -12.82 20.70 -10.77
C VAL A 45 -12.94 21.32 -12.16
N LEU A 46 -13.35 20.52 -13.16
CA LEU A 46 -13.51 20.98 -14.53
C LEU A 46 -14.89 21.61 -14.75
N ASN A 47 -15.92 21.07 -14.12
CA ASN A 47 -17.29 21.59 -14.21
C ASN A 47 -17.99 21.50 -12.84
N PRO A 48 -18.35 22.62 -12.21
CA PRO A 48 -18.94 22.64 -10.87
C PRO A 48 -20.45 22.37 -10.82
N SER A 49 -21.16 22.40 -11.96
CA SER A 49 -22.63 22.43 -11.97
C SER A 49 -23.28 21.24 -12.68
N SER A 50 -22.53 20.57 -13.57
CA SER A 50 -22.99 19.42 -14.33
C SER A 50 -21.92 18.35 -14.33
N CYS A 51 -22.35 17.09 -14.25
CA CYS A 51 -21.44 15.98 -14.45
C CYS A 51 -22.04 14.89 -15.35
N LEU A 52 -21.65 14.96 -16.62
CA LEU A 52 -21.78 13.85 -17.56
C LEU A 52 -20.45 13.09 -17.55
N LEU A 53 -20.45 11.87 -17.00
CA LEU A 53 -19.22 11.10 -16.76
C LEU A 53 -18.38 10.90 -18.02
N ALA A 54 -19.02 10.70 -19.18
CA ALA A 54 -18.33 10.53 -20.45
C ALA A 54 -17.56 11.78 -20.87
N GLU A 55 -18.22 12.95 -20.81
CA GLU A 55 -17.62 14.25 -21.12
C GLU A 55 -16.51 14.59 -20.11
N CYS A 56 -16.80 14.42 -18.82
CA CYS A 56 -15.83 14.66 -17.74
C CYS A 56 -14.54 13.83 -17.91
N ARG A 57 -14.66 12.55 -18.27
CA ARG A 57 -13.50 11.69 -18.55
C ARG A 57 -12.74 12.15 -19.78
N GLN A 58 -13.45 12.50 -20.85
CA GLN A 58 -12.84 12.97 -22.09
C GLN A 58 -12.08 14.28 -21.87
N GLU A 59 -12.72 15.29 -21.28
CA GLU A 59 -12.11 16.59 -20.99
C GLU A 59 -10.90 16.45 -20.06
N CYS A 60 -11.03 15.64 -19.00
CA CYS A 60 -9.95 15.38 -18.06
C CYS A 60 -8.75 14.71 -18.73
N PHE A 61 -8.97 13.70 -19.57
CA PHE A 61 -7.90 13.03 -20.31
C PHE A 61 -7.25 13.93 -21.36
N GLN A 62 -8.03 14.79 -22.02
CA GLN A 62 -7.53 15.77 -22.99
C GLN A 62 -6.66 16.83 -22.31
N LYS A 63 -7.05 17.31 -21.13
CA LYS A 63 -6.29 18.31 -20.38
C LYS A 63 -5.08 17.72 -19.67
N TYR A 64 -5.25 16.53 -19.10
CA TYR A 64 -4.22 15.81 -18.37
C TYR A 64 -4.11 14.37 -18.90
N PRO A 65 -3.00 13.99 -19.57
CA PRO A 65 -2.85 12.65 -20.15
C PRO A 65 -2.91 11.50 -19.12
N SER A 66 -2.63 11.79 -17.84
CA SER A 66 -2.74 10.85 -16.72
C SER A 66 -4.03 11.03 -15.91
N GLY A 67 -4.92 11.88 -16.39
CA GLY A 67 -6.14 12.32 -15.76
C GLY A 67 -7.28 11.31 -15.90
N VAL A 68 -8.03 11.15 -14.81
CA VAL A 68 -9.27 10.38 -14.75
C VAL A 68 -10.37 11.29 -14.22
N GLY A 69 -11.38 11.55 -15.07
CA GLY A 69 -12.56 12.32 -14.71
C GLY A 69 -13.55 11.48 -13.88
N GLN A 70 -14.09 12.07 -12.82
CA GLN A 70 -15.04 11.46 -11.90
C GLN A 70 -16.18 12.43 -11.60
N CYS A 71 -17.40 11.90 -11.46
CA CYS A 71 -18.52 12.67 -10.95
C CYS A 71 -18.60 12.51 -9.44
N VAL A 72 -18.41 13.62 -8.71
CA VAL A 72 -18.49 13.65 -7.26
C VAL A 72 -19.66 14.52 -6.84
N GLN A 73 -20.36 14.11 -5.80
CA GLN A 73 -21.47 14.91 -5.27
C GLN A 73 -20.89 16.15 -4.58
N ASN A 74 -21.36 17.33 -4.94
CA ASN A 74 -20.91 18.60 -4.35
C ASN A 74 -22.00 19.32 -3.55
N GLY A 75 -23.20 18.75 -3.48
CA GLY A 75 -24.29 19.29 -2.69
C GLY A 75 -25.67 18.80 -3.11
N GLY A 76 -26.62 19.73 -3.11
CA GLY A 76 -28.02 19.50 -3.40
C GLY A 76 -28.82 19.03 -2.18
N THR A 77 -30.00 18.49 -2.44
CA THR A 77 -30.85 17.86 -1.43
C THR A 77 -30.76 16.34 -1.55
N PRO A 78 -31.14 15.56 -0.53
CA PRO A 78 -31.18 14.10 -0.64
C PRO A 78 -32.03 13.57 -1.80
N LEU A 79 -33.03 14.37 -2.25
CA LEU A 79 -33.91 14.05 -3.37
C LEU A 79 -33.36 14.52 -4.72
N GLN A 80 -32.48 15.52 -4.71
CA GLN A 80 -31.89 16.15 -5.90
C GLN A 80 -30.43 16.50 -5.59
N PRO A 81 -29.52 15.50 -5.64
CA PRO A 81 -28.10 15.73 -5.45
C PRO A 81 -27.51 16.51 -6.63
N THR A 82 -26.56 17.41 -6.34
CA THR A 82 -25.76 18.09 -7.36
C THR A 82 -24.39 17.41 -7.48
N TYR A 83 -23.88 17.34 -8.70
CA TYR A 83 -22.61 16.70 -9.01
C TYR A 83 -21.70 17.64 -9.78
N GLU A 84 -20.41 17.53 -9.49
CA GLU A 84 -19.34 18.19 -10.23
C GLU A 84 -18.41 17.18 -10.89
N CYS A 85 -17.77 17.61 -11.96
CA CYS A 85 -16.70 16.87 -12.62
C CYS A 85 -15.37 17.18 -11.93
N LEU A 86 -14.85 16.19 -11.19
CA LEU A 86 -13.53 16.20 -10.58
C LEU A 86 -12.55 15.42 -11.45
N CYS A 87 -11.50 16.07 -11.91
CA CYS A 87 -10.40 15.46 -12.65
C CYS A 87 -9.24 15.15 -11.71
N VAL A 88 -8.88 13.87 -11.61
CA VAL A 88 -7.74 13.40 -10.79
C VAL A 88 -6.61 12.99 -11.70
N TYR A 89 -5.44 13.62 -11.58
CA TYR A 89 -4.31 13.42 -12.48
C TYR A 89 -2.99 13.30 -11.71
N ASN A 90 -1.91 12.86 -12.36
CA ASN A 90 -0.58 12.90 -11.75
C ASN A 90 -0.08 14.34 -11.77
N CYS A 91 0.33 14.87 -10.61
CA CYS A 91 0.96 16.16 -10.55
C CYS A 91 2.22 16.17 -11.43
N ALA A 92 2.42 17.25 -12.20
CA ALA A 92 3.74 17.51 -12.76
C ALA A 92 4.74 17.69 -11.60
N LEU A 93 5.91 17.06 -11.74
CA LEU A 93 7.02 17.16 -10.79
C LEU A 93 7.57 18.59 -10.72
#